data_AF-A0A852WYN3-F1
#
_entry.id   AF-A0A852WYN3-F1
#
_cell.length_a   1.000
_cell.length_b   1.000
_cell.length_c   1.000
_cell.angle_alpha   90.00
_cell.angle_beta   90.00
_cell.angle_gamma   90.00
#
_symmetry.space_group_name_H-M   'P 1'
#
loop_
_entity.id
_entity.type
_entity.pdbx_description
1 polymer ?
#
loop_
_entity_poly.entity_id
_entity_poly.type
_entity_poly.pdbx_seq_one_letter_code
_entity_poly.pdbx_strand_id
1 'polypeptide(L)'
;MSERLLPLVLAGAVLLLVAGLPKVADPRDTVRGMRSAGLPSSPALVRALAVVEVLVGLAALLGPGRWAALATGLLYAGFTGFVLLALRRGGVVESCGCLGQVDTPPTRGHAAATGLVAAAALIVAIAPTEQAWWAAGAGPATVTVLAAALLGFLLWQAVAVLPTATAAAARSARRA
;
A
#
# COMPACT_ATOMS: atom_id res chain seq x y z
N MET A 1 1.58 3.80 22.73
CA MET A 1 2.24 2.99 21.68
C MET A 1 1.62 3.24 20.32
N SER A 2 0.29 3.17 20.20
CA SER A 2 -0.45 3.42 18.95
C SER A 2 -0.15 4.77 18.29
N GLU A 3 0.05 5.83 19.07
CA GLU A 3 0.38 7.17 18.54
C GLU A 3 1.69 7.20 17.74
N ARG A 4 2.69 6.40 18.11
CA ARG A 4 3.96 6.31 17.38
C ARG A 4 3.82 5.62 16.02
N LEU A 5 2.76 4.83 15.84
CA LEU A 5 2.46 4.11 14.60
C LEU A 5 1.59 4.94 13.66
N LEU A 6 0.94 6.00 14.16
CA LEU A 6 0.01 6.81 13.40
C LEU A 6 0.62 7.42 12.12
N PRO A 7 1.86 7.96 12.12
CA PRO A 7 2.46 8.45 10.88
C PRO A 7 2.60 7.36 9.81
N LEU A 8 2.90 6.12 10.20
CA LEU A 8 3.01 5.00 9.27
C LEU A 8 1.64 4.57 8.70
N VAL A 9 0.59 4.62 9.53
CA VAL A 9 -0.78 4.34 9.08
C VAL A 9 -1.27 5.43 8.13
N LEU A 10 -1.01 6.71 8.41
CA LEU A 10 -1.36 7.83 7.53
C LEU A 10 -0.59 7.77 6.20
N ALA A 11 0.69 7.42 6.24
CA ALA A 11 1.47 7.15 5.03
C ALA A 11 0.83 6.04 4.18
N GLY A 12 0.39 4.95 4.83
CA GLY A 12 -0.36 3.88 4.17
C GLY A 12 -1.70 4.34 3.59
N ALA A 13 -2.44 5.17 4.32
CA ALA A 13 -3.71 5.73 3.84
C ALA A 13 -3.52 6.59 2.58
N VAL A 14 -2.48 7.44 2.53
CA VAL A 14 -2.12 8.20 1.33
C VAL A 14 -1.77 7.26 0.18
N LEU A 15 -0.98 6.22 0.42
CA LEU A 15 -0.60 5.26 -0.62
C LEU A 15 -1.80 4.45 -1.13
N LEU A 16 -2.80 4.15 -0.29
CA LEU A 16 -4.07 3.56 -0.75
C LEU A 16 -4.82 4.49 -1.71
N LEU A 17 -4.85 5.80 -1.44
CA LEU A 17 -5.45 6.77 -2.37
C LEU A 17 -4.70 6.83 -3.69
N VAL A 18 -3.37 6.99 -3.62
CA VAL A 18 -2.52 7.13 -4.81
C VAL A 18 -2.52 5.85 -5.65
N ALA A 19 -2.58 4.67 -5.02
CA ALA A 19 -2.67 3.40 -5.72
C ALA A 19 -4.10 3.09 -6.23
N GLY A 20 -5.13 3.43 -5.46
CA GLY A 20 -6.52 3.11 -5.76
C GLY A 20 -7.12 3.97 -6.87
N LEU A 21 -6.89 5.29 -6.84
CA LEU A 21 -7.48 6.22 -7.81
C LEU A 21 -7.22 5.83 -9.27
N PRO A 22 -5.98 5.50 -9.70
CA PRO A 22 -5.73 5.06 -11.07
C PRO A 22 -6.44 3.74 -11.41
N LYS A 23 -6.54 2.79 -10.47
CA LYS A 23 -7.18 1.48 -10.67
C LYS A 23 -8.70 1.59 -10.87
N VAL A 24 -9.34 2.62 -10.30
CA VAL A 24 -10.76 2.91 -10.53
C VAL A 24 -10.98 3.24 -12.01
N ALA A 25 -10.11 4.08 -12.58
CA ALA A 25 -10.17 4.47 -13.99
C ALA A 25 -9.78 3.30 -14.91
N ASP A 26 -8.59 2.72 -14.71
CA ASP A 26 -8.05 1.64 -15.52
C ASP A 26 -7.57 0.45 -14.66
N PRO A 27 -8.36 -0.64 -14.58
CA PRO A 27 -8.00 -1.81 -13.78
C PRO A 27 -7.09 -2.81 -14.51
N ARG A 28 -6.70 -2.58 -15.77
CA ARG A 28 -6.10 -3.61 -16.64
C ARG A 28 -4.82 -4.22 -16.07
N ASP A 29 -3.94 -3.40 -15.48
CA ASP A 29 -2.66 -3.86 -14.94
C ASP A 29 -2.84 -4.75 -13.72
N THR A 30 -3.68 -4.35 -12.78
CA THR A 30 -4.01 -5.19 -11.62
C THR A 30 -4.71 -6.47 -12.03
N VAL A 31 -5.60 -6.44 -13.03
CA VAL A 31 -6.23 -7.66 -13.57
C VAL A 31 -5.17 -8.60 -14.16
N ARG A 32 -4.19 -8.08 -14.93
CA ARG A 32 -3.08 -8.88 -15.45
C ARG A 32 -2.24 -9.47 -14.32
N GLY A 33 -1.91 -8.67 -13.31
CA GLY A 33 -1.13 -9.11 -12.16
C GLY A 33 -1.82 -10.18 -11.30
N MET A 34 -3.13 -10.06 -11.10
CA MET A 34 -3.91 -11.09 -10.42
C MET A 34 -3.99 -12.38 -11.23
N ARG A 35 -4.18 -12.30 -12.56
CA ARG A 35 -4.19 -13.48 -13.45
C ARG A 35 -2.86 -14.21 -13.46
N SER A 36 -1.73 -13.52 -13.53
CA SER A 36 -0.41 -14.17 -13.50
C SER A 36 -0.13 -14.81 -12.14
N ALA A 37 -0.66 -14.26 -11.06
CA ALA A 37 -0.68 -14.88 -9.73
C ALA A 37 -1.76 -15.98 -9.58
N GLY A 38 -2.48 -16.35 -10.66
CA GLY A 38 -3.56 -17.34 -10.70
C GLY A 38 -4.69 -17.09 -9.71
N LEU A 39 -5.02 -15.80 -9.49
CA LEU A 39 -6.15 -15.36 -8.69
C LEU A 39 -7.35 -14.99 -9.58
N PRO A 40 -8.59 -15.18 -9.08
CA PRO A 40 -9.78 -14.72 -9.79
C PRO A 40 -9.70 -13.22 -10.00
N SER A 41 -9.97 -12.78 -11.23
CA SER A 41 -9.76 -11.39 -11.60
C SER A 41 -10.68 -10.97 -12.74
N SER A 42 -11.34 -9.84 -12.52
CA SER A 42 -12.16 -9.16 -13.52
C SER A 42 -12.01 -7.65 -13.33
N PRO A 43 -12.23 -6.84 -14.38
CA PRO A 43 -12.22 -5.38 -14.26
C PRO A 43 -13.18 -4.87 -13.17
N ALA A 44 -14.36 -5.48 -13.03
CA ALA A 44 -15.35 -5.11 -12.02
C ALA A 44 -14.85 -5.39 -10.59
N LEU A 45 -14.22 -6.55 -10.35
CA LEU A 45 -13.66 -6.90 -9.05
C LEU A 45 -12.53 -5.94 -8.64
N VAL A 46 -11.62 -5.64 -9.57
CA VAL A 46 -10.51 -4.71 -9.31
C VAL A 46 -11.02 -3.30 -9.05
N ARG A 47 -12.01 -2.82 -9.81
CA ARG A 47 -12.64 -1.51 -9.56
C ARG A 47 -13.33 -1.45 -8.20
N ALA A 48 -14.06 -2.49 -7.82
CA ALA A 48 -14.69 -2.57 -6.51
C ALA A 48 -13.63 -2.52 -5.39
N LEU A 49 -12.55 -3.29 -5.51
CA LEU A 49 -11.44 -3.24 -4.56
C LEU A 49 -10.78 -1.86 -4.52
N ALA A 50 -10.55 -1.23 -5.68
CA ALA A 50 -9.95 0.10 -5.78
C ALA A 50 -10.82 1.19 -5.15
N VAL A 51 -12.15 1.12 -5.31
CA VAL A 51 -13.09 2.01 -4.60
C VAL A 51 -12.98 1.80 -3.09
N VAL A 52 -12.90 0.55 -2.63
CA VAL A 52 -12.68 0.25 -1.20
C VAL A 52 -11.34 0.81 -0.72
N GLU A 53 -10.24 0.66 -1.48
CA GLU A 53 -8.94 1.26 -1.15
C GLU A 53 -9.06 2.78 -0.98
N VAL A 54 -9.74 3.47 -1.90
CA VAL A 54 -9.94 4.93 -1.85
C VAL A 54 -10.77 5.33 -0.63
N LEU A 55 -11.91 4.67 -0.39
CA LEU A 55 -12.78 4.99 0.74
C LEU A 55 -12.10 4.74 2.09
N VAL A 56 -11.35 3.64 2.21
CA VAL A 56 -10.59 3.32 3.43
C VAL A 56 -9.46 4.33 3.65
N GLY A 57 -8.73 4.70 2.59
CA GLY A 57 -7.70 5.74 2.66
C GLY A 57 -8.27 7.09 3.12
N LEU A 58 -9.40 7.52 2.56
CA LEU A 58 -10.10 8.75 2.97
C LEU A 58 -10.57 8.66 4.43
N ALA A 59 -11.18 7.55 4.83
CA ALA A 59 -11.66 7.35 6.19
C ALA A 59 -10.51 7.39 7.21
N ALA A 60 -9.38 6.76 6.92
CA ALA A 60 -8.21 6.77 7.79
C ALA A 60 -7.60 8.18 7.93
N LEU A 61 -7.68 9.02 6.90
CA LEU A 61 -7.19 10.41 6.93
C LEU A 61 -8.15 11.36 7.65
N LEU A 62 -9.46 11.22 7.43
CA LEU A 62 -10.51 12.13 7.92
C LEU A 62 -11.12 11.73 9.26
N GLY A 63 -10.86 10.52 9.74
CA GLY A 63 -11.46 9.97 10.96
C GLY A 63 -10.73 8.73 11.42
N PRO A 64 -9.48 8.84 11.94
CA PRO A 64 -8.71 7.69 12.40
C PRO A 64 -9.44 7.01 13.56
N GLY A 65 -10.18 5.95 13.23
CA GLY A 65 -10.94 5.15 14.17
C GLY A 65 -10.61 3.67 14.03
N ARG A 66 -11.06 2.87 15.00
CA ARG A 66 -10.86 1.41 15.04
C ARG A 66 -11.15 0.73 13.70
N TRP A 67 -12.28 1.09 13.07
CA TRP A 67 -12.72 0.47 11.83
C TRP A 67 -11.89 0.89 10.61
N ALA A 68 -11.50 2.16 10.51
CA ALA A 68 -10.63 2.64 9.44
C ALA A 68 -9.23 2.00 9.55
N ALA A 69 -8.70 1.90 10.77
CA ALA A 69 -7.43 1.22 11.04
C ALA A 69 -7.51 -0.28 10.72
N LEU A 70 -8.59 -0.96 11.13
CA LEU A 70 -8.81 -2.38 10.82
C LEU A 70 -8.89 -2.62 9.30
N ALA A 71 -9.70 -1.83 8.59
CA ALA A 71 -9.84 -1.95 7.14
C ALA A 71 -8.52 -1.68 6.42
N THR A 72 -7.77 -0.67 6.84
CA THR A 72 -6.41 -0.38 6.33
C THR A 72 -5.49 -1.58 6.54
N GLY A 73 -5.48 -2.14 7.75
CA GLY A 73 -4.69 -3.31 8.11
C GLY A 73 -5.03 -4.53 7.27
N LEU A 74 -6.31 -4.80 7.05
CA LEU A 74 -6.77 -5.92 6.21
C LEU A 74 -6.42 -5.75 4.74
N LEU A 75 -6.57 -4.54 4.17
CA LEU A 75 -6.16 -4.25 2.80
C LEU A 75 -4.65 -4.47 2.62
N TYR A 76 -3.84 -3.92 3.50
CA TYR A 76 -2.39 -4.11 3.46
C TYR A 76 -1.98 -5.56 3.73
N ALA A 77 -2.68 -6.30 4.59
CA ALA A 77 -2.43 -7.71 4.82
C ALA A 77 -2.76 -8.55 3.58
N GLY A 78 -3.92 -8.31 2.96
CA GLY A 78 -4.31 -8.97 1.71
C GLY A 78 -3.32 -8.69 0.58
N PHE A 79 -2.89 -7.44 0.44
CA PHE A 79 -1.89 -7.05 -0.54
C PHE A 79 -0.50 -7.67 -0.25
N THR A 80 -0.10 -7.74 1.02
CA THR A 80 1.11 -8.47 1.43
C THR A 80 1.02 -9.96 1.06
N GLY A 81 -0.13 -10.59 1.31
CA GLY A 81 -0.39 -11.96 0.89
C GLY A 81 -0.28 -12.16 -0.61
N PHE A 82 -0.80 -11.21 -1.41
CA PHE A 82 -0.64 -11.20 -2.87
C PHE A 82 0.83 -11.13 -3.29
N VAL A 83 1.63 -10.22 -2.72
CA VAL A 83 3.07 -10.10 -3.03
C VAL A 83 3.82 -11.39 -2.67
N LEU A 84 3.54 -11.97 -1.50
CA LEU A 84 4.14 -13.24 -1.08
C LEU A 84 3.75 -14.41 -2.00
N LEU A 85 2.51 -14.45 -2.46
CA LEU A 85 2.05 -15.45 -3.43
C LEU A 85 2.77 -15.29 -4.78
N ALA A 86 2.89 -14.06 -5.27
CA ALA A 86 3.59 -13.75 -6.52
C ALA A 86 5.08 -14.14 -6.44
N LEU A 87 5.74 -13.86 -5.31
CA LEU A 87 7.12 -14.29 -5.04
C LEU A 87 7.25 -15.81 -5.06
N ARG A 88 6.31 -16.54 -4.42
CA ARG A 88 6.32 -18.01 -4.40
C ARG A 88 6.11 -18.62 -5.79
N ARG A 89 5.41 -17.93 -6.69
CA ARG A 89 5.13 -18.39 -8.07
C ARG A 89 6.19 -17.94 -9.09
N GLY A 90 7.35 -17.46 -8.63
CA GLY A 90 8.50 -17.15 -9.51
C GLY A 90 8.62 -15.70 -9.96
N GLY A 91 7.80 -14.78 -9.43
CA GLY A 91 8.01 -13.34 -9.59
C GLY A 91 7.80 -12.77 -11.00
N VAL A 92 7.34 -13.57 -11.97
CA VAL A 92 7.06 -13.14 -13.35
C VAL A 92 5.66 -12.52 -13.43
N VAL A 93 5.44 -11.49 -12.62
CA VAL A 93 4.26 -10.66 -12.74
C VAL A 93 4.68 -9.44 -13.56
N GLU A 94 4.22 -9.32 -14.81
CA GLU A 94 4.53 -8.16 -15.66
C GLU A 94 4.20 -6.84 -14.96
N SER A 95 3.19 -6.76 -14.10
CA SER A 95 3.02 -5.60 -13.20
C SER A 95 2.20 -6.00 -11.98
N CYS A 96 2.70 -5.69 -10.77
CA CYS A 96 1.89 -5.78 -9.56
C CYS A 96 0.78 -4.70 -9.51
N GLY A 97 0.68 -3.82 -10.52
CA GLY A 97 -0.32 -2.73 -10.59
C GLY A 97 -0.17 -1.71 -9.47
N CYS A 98 1.02 -1.61 -8.88
CA CYS A 98 1.29 -0.72 -7.75
C CYS A 98 1.54 0.68 -8.26
N LEU A 99 0.74 1.64 -7.80
CA LEU A 99 0.96 3.07 -8.02
C LEU A 99 1.05 3.47 -9.51
N GLY A 100 0.36 2.73 -10.39
CA GLY A 100 0.31 3.01 -11.82
C GLY A 100 1.63 2.78 -12.58
N GLN A 101 2.61 2.11 -11.97
CA GLN A 101 3.87 1.78 -12.64
C GLN A 101 3.75 0.43 -13.37
N VAL A 102 4.06 0.47 -14.65
CA VAL A 102 4.24 -0.72 -15.49
C VAL A 102 5.56 -1.35 -15.04
N ASP A 103 5.58 -2.63 -14.70
CA ASP A 103 6.82 -3.39 -14.41
C ASP A 103 7.54 -3.15 -13.07
N THR A 104 6.82 -3.12 -11.94
CA THR A 104 7.47 -3.30 -10.64
C THR A 104 7.41 -4.76 -10.18
N PRO A 105 8.51 -5.54 -10.29
CA PRO A 105 8.50 -6.94 -9.87
C PRO A 105 8.29 -7.04 -8.35
N PRO A 106 7.57 -8.07 -7.87
CA PRO A 106 7.38 -8.27 -6.45
C PRO A 106 8.74 -8.56 -5.80
N THR A 107 9.02 -7.91 -4.66
CA THR A 107 10.26 -8.13 -3.90
C THR A 107 9.95 -8.45 -2.44
N ARG A 108 10.92 -9.06 -1.74
CA ARG A 108 10.83 -9.26 -0.29
C ARG A 108 10.72 -7.92 0.46
N GLY A 109 11.39 -6.88 -0.04
CA GLY A 109 11.29 -5.52 0.49
C GLY A 109 9.87 -4.96 0.37
N HIS A 110 9.21 -5.20 -0.76
CA HIS A 110 7.80 -4.84 -0.97
C HIS A 110 6.90 -5.54 0.06
N ALA A 111 7.01 -6.86 0.21
CA ALA A 111 6.22 -7.62 1.17
C ALA A 111 6.47 -7.18 2.63
N ALA A 112 7.72 -6.87 2.98
CA ALA A 112 8.06 -6.35 4.30
C ALA A 112 7.45 -4.97 4.54
N ALA A 113 7.55 -4.05 3.58
CA ALA A 113 6.99 -2.71 3.67
C ALA A 113 5.47 -2.74 3.87
N THR A 114 4.75 -3.49 3.03
CA THR A 114 3.28 -3.60 3.15
C THR A 114 2.86 -4.35 4.42
N GLY A 115 3.63 -5.35 4.83
CA GLY A 115 3.41 -6.09 6.07
C GLY A 115 3.60 -5.24 7.32
N LEU A 116 4.57 -4.31 7.31
CA LEU A 116 4.78 -3.35 8.40
C LEU A 116 3.60 -2.38 8.52
N VAL A 117 3.09 -1.86 7.40
CA VAL A 117 1.88 -1.01 7.42
C VAL A 117 0.67 -1.81 7.91
N ALA A 118 0.51 -3.05 7.46
CA ALA A 118 -0.57 -3.94 7.93
C ALA A 118 -0.50 -4.13 9.46
N ALA A 119 0.66 -4.49 9.98
CA ALA A 119 0.87 -4.70 11.41
C ALA A 119 0.60 -3.41 12.22
N ALA A 120 1.12 -2.27 11.77
CA ALA A 120 0.90 -0.98 12.42
C ALA A 120 -0.60 -0.63 12.48
N ALA A 121 -1.32 -0.76 11.37
CA ALA A 121 -2.74 -0.47 11.30
C ALA A 121 -3.58 -1.43 12.17
N LEU A 122 -3.25 -2.73 12.20
CA LEU A 122 -3.92 -3.70 13.07
C LEU A 122 -3.65 -3.44 14.56
N ILE A 123 -2.43 -3.02 14.94
CA ILE A 123 -2.11 -2.62 16.32
C ILE A 123 -2.93 -1.38 16.71
N VAL A 124 -3.02 -0.38 15.83
CA VAL A 124 -3.86 0.80 16.05
C VAL A 124 -5.34 0.43 16.14
N ALA A 125 -5.81 -0.58 15.40
CA ALA A 125 -7.19 -1.04 15.51
C ALA A 125 -7.52 -1.66 16.89
N ILE A 126 -6.56 -2.33 17.55
CA ILE A 126 -6.77 -2.92 18.88
C ILE A 126 -6.88 -1.82 19.95
N ALA A 127 -6.03 -0.82 19.87
CA ALA A 127 -5.96 0.32 20.79
C ALA A 127 -6.03 1.65 20.00
N PRO A 128 -7.24 2.07 19.57
CA PRO A 128 -7.43 3.25 18.73
C PRO A 128 -7.15 4.54 19.52
N THR A 129 -6.82 5.60 18.79
CA THR A 129 -6.70 6.95 19.37
C THR A 129 -8.09 7.52 19.62
N GLU A 130 -8.32 8.05 20.82
CA GLU A 130 -9.59 8.71 21.20
C GLU A 130 -9.81 10.03 20.46
N GLN A 131 -8.72 10.68 20.02
CA GLN A 131 -8.74 11.96 19.33
C GLN A 131 -8.11 11.85 17.95
N ALA A 132 -8.61 12.65 17.02
CA ALA A 132 -8.02 12.78 15.71
C ALA A 132 -6.63 13.44 15.77
N TRP A 133 -5.74 13.05 14.85
CA TRP A 133 -4.36 13.55 14.84
C TRP A 133 -4.25 15.07 14.64
N TRP A 134 -5.21 15.69 13.95
CA TRP A 134 -5.25 17.15 13.79
C TRP A 134 -5.77 17.89 15.03
N ALA A 135 -6.42 17.19 15.97
CA ALA A 135 -6.92 17.79 17.21
C ALA A 135 -5.81 17.95 18.28
N ALA A 136 -4.64 17.34 18.09
CA ALA A 136 -3.50 17.39 19.01
C ALA A 136 -2.80 18.76 19.06
N GLY A 137 -3.25 19.74 18.27
CA GLY A 137 -2.63 21.06 18.13
C GLY A 137 -1.64 21.15 16.97
N ALA A 138 -1.33 22.38 16.55
CA ALA A 138 -0.58 22.64 15.31
C ALA A 138 0.81 21.99 15.31
N GLY A 139 1.59 22.12 16.40
CA GLY A 139 2.93 21.55 16.50
C GLY A 139 2.96 20.02 16.32
N PRO A 140 2.25 19.25 17.16
CA PRO A 140 2.15 17.80 17.00
C PRO A 140 1.60 17.37 15.63
N ALA A 141 0.57 18.04 15.12
CA ALA A 141 0.02 17.74 13.81
C ALA A 141 1.06 17.93 12.68
N THR A 142 1.84 19.02 12.72
CA THR A 142 2.94 19.24 11.76
C THR A 142 3.96 18.11 11.81
N VAL A 143 4.39 17.69 13.01
CA VAL A 143 5.35 16.57 13.17
C VAL A 143 4.76 15.27 12.60
N THR A 144 3.49 14.97 12.89
CA THR A 144 2.81 13.79 12.36
C THR A 144 2.74 13.82 10.83
N VAL A 145 2.40 14.95 10.22
CA VAL A 145 2.33 15.11 8.76
C VAL A 145 3.71 14.95 8.12
N LEU A 146 4.75 15.58 8.67
CA LEU A 146 6.11 15.47 8.14
C LEU A 146 6.65 14.03 8.27
N ALA A 147 6.39 13.37 9.40
CA ALA A 147 6.76 11.97 9.60
C ALA A 147 5.99 11.05 8.64
N ALA A 148 4.69 11.27 8.44
CA ALA A 148 3.88 10.50 7.48
C ALA A 148 4.34 10.73 6.03
N ALA A 149 4.68 11.97 5.66
CA ALA A 149 5.21 12.29 4.34
C ALA A 149 6.56 11.58 4.08
N LEU A 150 7.48 11.64 5.05
CA LEU A 150 8.77 10.94 4.97
C LEU A 150 8.57 9.43 4.87
N LEU A 151 7.76 8.84 5.73
CA LEU A 151 7.47 7.40 5.70
C LEU A 151 6.77 6.98 4.39
N GLY A 152 5.83 7.78 3.90
CA GLY A 152 5.15 7.56 2.62
C GLY A 152 6.14 7.58 1.47
N PHE A 153 7.07 8.54 1.46
CA PHE A 153 8.15 8.59 0.48
C PHE A 153 9.06 7.37 0.57
N LEU A 154 9.49 6.96 1.76
CA LEU A 154 10.35 5.78 1.95
C LEU A 154 9.64 4.47 1.56
N LEU A 155 8.37 4.34 1.89
CA LEU A 155 7.54 3.21 1.45
C LEU A 155 7.43 3.21 -0.07
N TRP A 156 7.15 4.35 -0.69
CA TRP A 156 7.12 4.49 -2.15
C TRP A 156 8.45 4.08 -2.80
N GLN A 157 9.59 4.51 -2.25
CA GLN A 157 10.91 4.06 -2.69
C GLN A 157 11.05 2.54 -2.60
N ALA A 158 10.69 1.93 -1.47
CA ALA A 158 10.79 0.50 -1.25
C ALA A 158 9.91 -0.34 -2.19
N VAL A 159 8.70 0.14 -2.50
CA VAL A 159 7.72 -0.63 -3.28
C VAL A 159 7.73 -0.32 -4.78
N ALA A 160 8.09 0.90 -5.19
CA ALA A 160 7.96 1.37 -6.57
C ALA A 160 9.31 1.63 -7.28
N VAL A 161 10.31 2.17 -6.57
CA VAL A 161 11.54 2.66 -7.20
C VAL A 161 12.71 1.70 -7.06
N LEU A 162 13.01 1.24 -5.85
CA LEU A 162 14.16 0.36 -5.60
C LEU A 162 14.10 -0.97 -6.39
N PRO A 163 12.92 -1.61 -6.60
CA PRO A 163 12.86 -2.82 -7.43
C PRO A 163 13.34 -2.60 -8.86
N THR A 164 13.07 -1.43 -9.46
CA THR A 164 13.47 -1.11 -10.84
C THR A 164 14.93 -0.68 -10.95
N ALA A 165 15.53 -0.21 -9.86
CA ALA A 165 16.94 0.20 -9.80
C ALA A 165 17.93 -0.95 -9.55
N THR A 166 17.47 -2.19 -9.34
CA THR A 166 18.36 -3.31 -8.99
C THR A 166 19.18 -3.82 -10.18
N ALA A 167 20.37 -4.38 -9.91
CA ALA A 167 21.23 -4.99 -10.93
C ALA A 167 20.55 -6.12 -11.74
N ALA A 168 19.50 -6.74 -11.19
CA ALA A 168 18.67 -7.70 -11.92
C ALA A 168 17.85 -7.01 -13.03
N ALA A 169 17.22 -5.86 -12.75
CA ALA A 169 16.52 -5.05 -13.74
C ALA A 169 17.47 -4.52 -14.83
N ALA A 170 18.66 -4.06 -14.44
CA ALA A 170 19.69 -3.60 -15.38
C ALA A 170 20.22 -4.70 -16.32
N ARG A 171 20.18 -5.98 -15.92
CA ARG A 171 20.61 -7.12 -16.75
C ARG A 171 19.56 -7.55 -17.76
N SER A 172 18.27 -7.45 -17.43
CA SER A 172 17.17 -7.77 -18.36
C SER A 172 17.08 -6.75 -19.49
N ALA A 173 17.31 -5.46 -19.20
CA ALA A 173 17.31 -4.39 -20.21
C ALA A 173 18.45 -4.48 -21.24
N ARG A 174 19.53 -5.20 -20.95
CA ARG A 174 20.66 -5.42 -21.88
C ARG A 174 20.49 -6.64 -22.78
N ARG A 175 19.45 -7.45 -22.57
CA ARG A 175 19.16 -8.67 -23.34
C ARG A 175 18.00 -8.53 -24.31
N ALA A 176 17.31 -7.39 -24.29
CA ALA A 176 16.32 -6.97 -25.28
C ALA A 176 17.02 -6.07 -26.32
#